data_AF-A0A3N0V5N0-F1
#
_entry.id   AF-A0A3N0V5N0-F1
#
_cell.length_a   1.000
_cell.length_b   1.000
_cell.length_c   1.000
_cell.angle_alpha   90.00
_cell.angle_beta   90.00
_cell.angle_gamma   90.00
#
_symmetry.space_group_name_H-M   'P 1'
#
loop_
_entity.id
_entity.type
_entity.pdbx_description
1 polymer ?
#
loop_
_entity_poly.entity_id
_entity_poly.type
_entity_poly.pdbx_seq_one_letter_code
_entity_poly.pdbx_strand_id
1 'polypeptide(L)'
;MATQVLDTPDLPISARFAKNIKRNIKERVIEFILMLAAMSAVATTLAIVAILLYESASFFEHVSIVDFLTDTQWTPLFEDAHYGIMPLVAGTLTTSFIALLVAVPIGTIGAIYLSEFASHKTREIVKPILELLVGVPTVVFGYFALLFVTPMLQTFLPNLPAFNMLGPGIVIGIMVVPYIASLAEDAMRAVPMSMREGSYAMGATRFQTALRVVTPAAVSGIVAAYILAISRAVGETMVVAIAAGQQPTLTFNPMEGAATITAYIVQVAMGDLPHGSIGYQSIFAAGLVLMLMTLAFNLIGHATRKKFRESY
;
A
#
# COMPACT_ATOMS: atom_id res chain seq x y z
N MET A 1 -27.62 65.53 -14.13
CA MET A 1 -27.53 64.45 -13.11
C MET A 1 -26.43 63.52 -13.56
N ALA A 2 -25.37 63.45 -12.77
CA ALA A 2 -24.02 63.12 -13.19
C ALA A 2 -23.83 61.64 -13.57
N THR A 3 -23.52 61.41 -14.84
CA THR A 3 -22.70 60.31 -15.33
C THR A 3 -21.27 60.49 -14.80
N GLN A 4 -21.00 60.00 -13.59
CA GLN A 4 -19.62 59.73 -13.16
C GLN A 4 -19.29 58.30 -13.52
N VAL A 5 -18.79 58.14 -14.75
CA VAL A 5 -17.90 57.04 -15.10
C VAL A 5 -16.72 57.16 -14.13
N LEU A 6 -16.60 56.21 -13.20
CA LEU A 6 -15.36 56.05 -12.44
C LEU A 6 -14.31 55.59 -13.45
N ASP A 7 -13.63 56.56 -14.03
CA ASP A 7 -12.36 56.45 -14.72
C ASP A 7 -11.39 55.85 -13.69
N THR A 8 -11.29 54.52 -13.63
CA THR A 8 -10.30 53.87 -12.78
C THR A 8 -8.94 54.21 -13.37
N PRO A 9 -8.10 55.03 -12.71
CA PRO A 9 -6.77 55.28 -13.22
C PRO A 9 -6.07 53.94 -13.29
N ASP A 10 -5.43 53.66 -14.42
CA ASP A 10 -4.57 52.50 -14.65
C ASP A 10 -3.75 52.24 -13.37
N LEU A 11 -4.19 51.27 -12.58
CA LEU A 11 -3.50 50.90 -11.35
C LEU A 11 -2.09 50.55 -11.79
N PRO A 12 -1.04 51.26 -11.31
CA PRO A 12 0.31 51.00 -11.75
C PRO A 12 0.64 49.57 -11.37
N ILE A 13 0.59 48.67 -12.36
CA ILE A 13 0.98 47.28 -12.20
C ILE A 13 2.43 47.36 -11.72
N SER A 14 2.66 47.03 -10.46
CA SER A 14 4.00 47.06 -9.85
C SER A 14 4.98 46.40 -10.81
N ALA A 15 6.13 47.02 -11.05
CA ALA A 15 7.13 46.55 -12.01
C ALA A 15 7.57 45.07 -11.78
N ARG A 16 7.29 44.49 -10.60
CA ARG A 16 7.42 43.05 -10.32
C ARG A 16 6.48 42.15 -11.15
N PHE A 17 5.33 42.67 -11.57
CA PHE A 17 4.32 41.97 -12.35
C PHE A 17 4.39 42.27 -13.86
N ALA A 18 5.26 43.17 -14.31
CA ALA A 18 5.53 43.38 -15.73
C ALA A 18 6.01 42.05 -16.36
N LYS A 19 5.47 41.69 -17.54
CA LYS A 19 5.83 40.47 -18.28
C LYS A 19 7.33 40.44 -18.53
N ASN A 20 8.06 39.70 -17.69
CA ASN A 20 9.50 39.55 -17.83
C ASN A 20 9.76 38.31 -18.69
N ILE A 21 10.20 38.52 -19.93
CA ILE A 21 10.41 37.46 -20.93
C ILE A 21 11.33 36.36 -20.37
N LYS A 22 12.36 36.72 -19.59
CA LYS A 22 13.26 35.75 -18.94
C LYS A 22 12.56 34.91 -17.87
N ARG A 23 11.56 35.45 -17.15
CA ARG A 23 10.75 34.70 -16.18
C ARG A 23 9.82 33.72 -16.90
N ASN A 24 9.14 34.17 -17.94
CA ASN A 24 8.22 33.33 -18.71
C ASN A 24 8.94 32.16 -19.43
N ILE A 25 10.16 32.38 -19.93
CA ILE A 25 10.97 31.29 -20.52
C ILE A 25 11.36 30.26 -19.44
N LYS A 26 11.81 30.73 -18.26
CA LYS A 26 12.13 29.82 -17.14
C LYS A 26 10.90 29.03 -16.68
N GLU A 27 9.76 29.68 -16.54
CA GLU A 27 8.49 29.04 -16.19
C GLU A 27 8.08 27.99 -17.22
N ARG A 28 8.17 28.30 -18.53
CA ARG A 28 7.87 27.36 -19.62
C ARG A 28 8.83 26.16 -19.66
N VAL A 29 10.11 26.38 -19.35
CA VAL A 29 11.10 25.28 -19.24
C VAL A 29 10.76 24.37 -18.06
N ILE A 30 10.40 24.93 -16.90
CA ILE A 30 9.97 24.15 -15.73
C ILE A 30 8.70 23.36 -16.05
N GLU A 31 7.71 24.00 -16.66
CA GLU A 31 6.46 23.35 -17.09
C GLU A 31 6.73 22.20 -18.08
N PHE A 32 7.63 22.40 -19.04
CA PHE A 32 8.02 21.36 -20.00
C PHE A 32 8.72 20.18 -19.33
N ILE A 33 9.63 20.44 -18.38
CA ILE A 33 10.30 19.37 -17.61
C ILE A 33 9.29 18.59 -16.77
N LEU A 34 8.37 19.28 -16.08
CA LEU A 34 7.31 18.64 -15.30
C LEU A 34 6.36 17.82 -16.18
N MET A 35 6.03 18.32 -17.37
CA MET A 35 5.23 17.59 -18.35
C MET A 35 5.95 16.33 -18.85
N LEU A 36 7.24 16.42 -19.20
CA LEU A 36 8.03 15.24 -19.60
C LEU A 36 8.12 14.21 -18.47
N ALA A 37 8.30 14.64 -17.23
CA ALA A 37 8.32 13.76 -16.06
C ALA A 37 6.97 13.04 -15.88
N ALA A 38 5.85 13.76 -16.00
CA ALA A 38 4.52 13.18 -15.92
C ALA A 38 4.25 12.19 -17.07
N MET A 39 4.62 12.54 -18.31
CA MET A 39 4.51 11.65 -19.47
C MET A 39 5.35 10.39 -19.31
N SER A 40 6.59 10.52 -18.79
CA SER A 40 7.47 9.39 -18.53
C SER A 40 6.88 8.43 -17.49
N ALA A 41 6.30 8.96 -16.41
CA ALA A 41 5.63 8.14 -15.41
C ALA A 41 4.47 7.32 -16.01
N VAL A 42 3.59 7.98 -16.78
CA VAL A 42 2.47 7.29 -17.47
C VAL A 42 2.97 6.27 -18.48
N ALA A 43 3.97 6.62 -19.30
CA ALA A 43 4.55 5.72 -20.29
C ALA A 43 5.19 4.48 -19.63
N THR A 44 5.88 4.66 -18.49
CA THR A 44 6.48 3.56 -17.74
C THR A 44 5.40 2.61 -17.19
N THR A 45 4.32 3.15 -16.62
CA THR A 45 3.19 2.31 -16.16
C THR A 45 2.56 1.53 -17.31
N LEU A 46 2.30 2.19 -18.44
CA LEU A 46 1.76 1.52 -19.63
C LEU A 46 2.72 0.44 -20.16
N ALA A 47 4.02 0.69 -20.16
CA ALA A 47 5.03 -0.27 -20.57
C ALA A 47 5.05 -1.51 -19.64
N ILE A 48 4.99 -1.32 -18.32
CA ILE A 48 4.90 -2.43 -17.35
C ILE A 48 3.67 -3.29 -17.64
N VAL A 49 2.50 -2.66 -17.82
CA VAL A 49 1.24 -3.37 -18.13
C VAL A 49 1.35 -4.10 -19.47
N ALA A 50 1.90 -3.46 -20.50
CA ALA A 50 2.05 -4.06 -21.82
C ALA A 50 2.99 -5.28 -21.80
N ILE A 51 4.13 -5.19 -21.12
CA ILE A 51 5.09 -6.30 -20.97
C ILE A 51 4.46 -7.45 -20.20
N LEU A 52 3.78 -7.16 -19.08
CA LEU A 52 3.09 -8.20 -18.30
C LEU A 52 2.04 -8.93 -19.14
N LEU A 53 1.24 -8.21 -19.93
CA LEU A 53 0.23 -8.80 -20.80
C LEU A 53 0.85 -9.61 -21.94
N TYR A 54 1.89 -9.09 -22.58
CA TYR A 54 2.57 -9.77 -23.69
C TYR A 54 3.22 -11.09 -23.26
N GLU A 55 4.03 -11.06 -22.19
CA GLU A 55 4.70 -12.26 -21.69
C GLU A 55 3.71 -13.27 -21.08
N SER A 56 2.67 -12.78 -20.38
CA SER A 56 1.62 -13.68 -19.87
C SER A 56 0.81 -14.31 -20.99
N ALA A 57 0.55 -13.60 -22.09
CA ALA A 57 -0.14 -14.18 -23.24
C ALA A 57 0.68 -15.33 -23.85
N SER A 58 2.00 -15.16 -24.00
CA SER A 58 2.88 -16.24 -24.48
C SER A 58 2.93 -17.43 -23.51
N PHE A 59 2.85 -17.18 -22.20
CA PHE A 59 2.71 -18.25 -21.20
C PHE A 59 1.40 -19.05 -21.38
N PHE A 60 0.28 -18.36 -21.58
CA PHE A 60 -1.05 -19.00 -21.74
C PHE A 60 -1.25 -19.70 -23.10
N GLU A 61 -0.33 -19.54 -24.05
CA GLU A 61 -0.27 -20.40 -25.24
C GLU A 61 0.16 -21.83 -24.88
N HIS A 62 0.94 -21.98 -23.81
CA HIS A 62 1.50 -23.26 -23.36
C HIS A 62 0.71 -23.88 -22.19
N VAL A 63 0.12 -23.03 -21.34
CA VAL A 63 -0.62 -23.44 -20.14
C VAL A 63 -2.07 -22.98 -20.24
N SER A 64 -3.01 -23.90 -20.06
CA SER A 64 -4.44 -23.57 -20.00
C SER A 64 -4.74 -22.62 -18.84
N ILE A 65 -5.55 -21.58 -19.11
CA ILE A 65 -6.04 -20.66 -18.06
C ILE A 65 -6.82 -21.43 -16.98
N VAL A 66 -7.55 -22.49 -17.36
CA VAL A 66 -8.30 -23.30 -16.40
C VAL A 66 -7.33 -24.00 -15.46
N ASP A 67 -6.34 -24.70 -16.01
CA ASP A 67 -5.35 -25.43 -15.20
C ASP A 67 -4.57 -24.47 -14.31
N PHE A 68 -4.17 -23.31 -14.83
CA PHE A 68 -3.52 -22.26 -14.06
C PHE A 68 -4.34 -21.78 -12.86
N LEU A 69 -5.68 -21.73 -12.97
CA LEU A 69 -6.56 -21.28 -11.89
C LEU A 69 -7.03 -22.40 -10.96
N THR A 70 -7.16 -23.63 -11.46
CA THR A 70 -7.76 -24.74 -10.70
C THR A 70 -6.75 -25.72 -10.12
N ASP A 71 -5.55 -25.81 -10.70
CA ASP A 71 -4.51 -26.69 -10.19
C ASP A 71 -4.05 -26.21 -8.80
N THR A 72 -3.79 -27.18 -7.93
CA THR A 72 -3.46 -26.97 -6.52
C THR A 72 -1.96 -27.04 -6.27
N GLN A 73 -1.16 -27.29 -7.31
CA GLN A 73 0.29 -27.38 -7.24
C GLN A 73 0.97 -26.28 -8.05
N TRP A 74 2.07 -25.76 -7.51
CA TRP A 74 2.95 -24.82 -8.21
C TRP A 74 4.37 -25.40 -8.18
N THR A 75 4.74 -26.12 -9.25
CA THR A 75 6.04 -26.79 -9.38
C THR A 75 6.75 -26.43 -10.69
N PRO A 76 6.85 -25.14 -11.08
CA PRO A 76 7.39 -24.74 -12.39
C PRO A 76 8.88 -25.05 -12.59
N LEU A 77 9.57 -25.42 -11.50
CA LEU A 77 11.00 -25.73 -11.45
C LEU A 77 11.29 -27.24 -11.41
N PHE A 78 10.25 -28.08 -11.32
CA PHE A 78 10.39 -29.53 -11.22
C PHE A 78 10.22 -30.19 -12.58
N GLU A 79 10.64 -31.46 -12.72
CA GLU A 79 10.43 -32.23 -13.96
C GLU A 79 8.94 -32.37 -14.30
N ASP A 80 8.10 -32.55 -13.29
CA ASP A 80 6.64 -32.52 -13.40
C ASP A 80 6.15 -31.09 -13.10
N ALA A 81 5.99 -30.31 -14.17
CA ALA A 81 5.75 -28.87 -14.09
C ALA A 81 4.25 -28.55 -13.96
N HIS A 82 3.86 -28.10 -12.77
CA HIS A 82 2.53 -27.57 -12.49
C HIS A 82 2.55 -26.05 -12.30
N TYR A 83 1.49 -25.38 -12.76
CA TYR A 83 1.39 -23.92 -12.78
C TYR A 83 0.11 -23.40 -12.12
N GLY A 84 -0.45 -24.13 -11.17
CA GLY A 84 -1.62 -23.69 -10.40
C GLY A 84 -1.30 -22.53 -9.48
N ILE A 85 -1.85 -21.33 -9.71
CA ILE A 85 -1.47 -20.09 -8.99
C ILE A 85 -1.98 -20.04 -7.54
N MET A 86 -2.97 -20.88 -7.21
CA MET A 86 -3.68 -20.85 -5.94
C MET A 86 -2.81 -20.98 -4.69
N PRO A 87 -1.75 -21.81 -4.64
CA PRO A 87 -0.82 -21.86 -3.50
C PRO A 87 -0.15 -20.50 -3.23
N LEU A 88 0.30 -19.80 -4.29
CA LEU A 88 0.93 -18.48 -4.16
C LEU A 88 -0.07 -17.41 -3.71
N VAL A 89 -1.30 -17.48 -4.22
CA VAL A 89 -2.40 -16.60 -3.80
C VAL A 89 -2.76 -16.85 -2.34
N ALA A 90 -2.87 -18.11 -1.92
CA ALA A 90 -3.17 -18.48 -0.54
C ALA A 90 -2.10 -17.96 0.44
N GLY A 91 -0.81 -18.13 0.10
CA GLY A 91 0.29 -17.59 0.89
C GLY A 91 0.24 -16.05 0.99
N THR A 92 -0.02 -15.38 -0.13
CA THR A 92 -0.11 -13.91 -0.19
C THR A 92 -1.30 -13.38 0.62
N LEU A 93 -2.48 -14.00 0.50
CA LEU A 93 -3.68 -13.58 1.23
C LEU A 93 -3.55 -13.87 2.73
N THR A 94 -3.02 -15.03 3.11
CA THR A 94 -2.86 -15.42 4.52
C THR A 94 -1.89 -14.48 5.25
N THR A 95 -0.72 -14.22 4.67
CA THR A 95 0.26 -13.29 5.26
C THR A 95 -0.29 -11.85 5.34
N SER A 96 -0.94 -11.37 4.28
CA SER A 96 -1.57 -10.06 4.25
C SER A 96 -2.69 -9.93 5.28
N PHE A 97 -3.50 -10.98 5.45
CA PHE A 97 -4.59 -10.99 6.41
C PHE A 97 -4.08 -10.85 7.85
N ILE A 98 -3.05 -11.62 8.22
CA ILE A 98 -2.39 -11.51 9.54
C ILE A 98 -1.83 -10.10 9.74
N ALA A 99 -1.16 -9.56 8.71
CA ALA A 99 -0.62 -8.21 8.77
C ALA A 99 -1.70 -7.17 9.06
N LEU A 100 -2.85 -7.26 8.39
CA LEU A 100 -3.96 -6.33 8.57
C LEU A 100 -4.66 -6.49 9.92
N LEU A 101 -4.78 -7.72 10.44
CA LEU A 101 -5.29 -7.96 11.79
C LEU A 101 -4.47 -7.25 12.87
N VAL A 102 -3.17 -7.07 12.65
CA VAL A 102 -2.28 -6.33 13.55
C VAL A 102 -2.31 -4.84 13.23
N ALA A 103 -2.15 -4.48 11.95
CA ALA A 103 -1.95 -3.10 11.53
C ALA A 103 -3.20 -2.24 11.70
N VAL A 104 -4.38 -2.75 11.33
CA VAL A 104 -5.62 -1.96 11.35
C VAL A 104 -5.99 -1.54 12.76
N PRO A 105 -6.08 -2.42 13.77
CA PRO A 105 -6.43 -2.01 15.12
C PRO A 105 -5.40 -1.04 15.72
N ILE A 106 -4.11 -1.40 15.67
CA ILE A 106 -3.04 -0.62 16.30
C ILE A 106 -2.88 0.74 15.61
N GLY A 107 -2.87 0.76 14.28
CA GLY A 107 -2.76 1.98 13.48
C GLY A 107 -3.93 2.92 13.69
N THR A 108 -5.16 2.39 13.80
CA THR A 108 -6.36 3.21 14.03
C THR A 108 -6.39 3.80 15.42
N ILE A 109 -6.05 3.01 16.44
CA ILE A 109 -5.93 3.53 17.82
C ILE A 109 -4.84 4.61 17.89
N GLY A 110 -3.69 4.37 17.25
CA GLY A 110 -2.62 5.34 17.13
C GLY A 110 -3.07 6.64 16.46
N ALA A 111 -3.83 6.54 15.37
CA ALA A 111 -4.37 7.70 14.66
C ALA A 111 -5.39 8.49 15.51
N ILE A 112 -6.28 7.82 16.23
CA ILE A 112 -7.27 8.46 17.12
C ILE A 112 -6.55 9.17 18.26
N TYR A 113 -5.55 8.53 18.87
CA TYR A 113 -4.73 9.15 19.91
C TYR A 113 -3.99 10.37 19.36
N LEU A 114 -3.32 10.25 18.22
CA LEU A 114 -2.53 11.33 17.64
C LEU A 114 -3.39 12.51 17.17
N SER A 115 -4.61 12.27 16.67
CA SER A 115 -5.50 13.33 16.20
C SER A 115 -6.17 14.08 17.36
N GLU A 116 -6.68 13.39 18.36
CA GLU A 116 -7.56 13.99 19.38
C GLU A 116 -6.98 14.09 20.78
N PHE A 117 -6.01 13.25 21.15
CA PHE A 117 -5.47 13.17 22.52
C PHE A 117 -4.07 13.76 22.67
N ALA A 118 -3.21 13.54 21.68
CA ALA A 118 -1.82 13.96 21.72
C ALA A 118 -1.66 15.48 21.81
N SER A 119 -0.69 15.92 22.62
CA SER A 119 -0.27 17.32 22.64
C SER A 119 0.45 17.70 21.34
N HIS A 120 0.53 18.99 21.03
CA HIS A 120 1.26 19.49 19.87
C HIS A 120 2.70 18.96 19.80
N LYS A 121 3.42 19.02 20.94
CA LYS A 121 4.80 18.54 21.06
C LYS A 121 4.92 17.04 20.80
N THR A 122 4.01 16.25 21.36
CA THR A 122 4.00 14.78 21.14
C THR A 122 3.82 14.47 19.67
N ARG A 123 2.93 15.18 18.98
CA ARG A 123 2.66 14.97 17.56
C ARG A 123 3.85 15.35 16.69
N GLU A 124 4.47 16.51 16.92
CA GLU A 124 5.65 16.96 16.18
C GLU A 124 6.85 16.02 16.31
N ILE A 125 6.89 15.21 17.36
CA ILE A 125 7.94 14.20 17.56
C ILE A 125 7.53 12.86 16.95
N VAL A 126 6.33 12.36 17.28
CA VAL A 126 5.90 11.02 16.89
C VAL A 126 5.65 10.92 15.39
N LYS A 127 5.06 11.94 14.75
CA LYS A 127 4.71 11.86 13.33
C LYS A 127 5.93 11.71 12.43
N PRO A 128 7.00 12.53 12.55
CA PRO A 128 8.24 12.29 11.80
C PRO A 128 8.86 10.92 12.08
N ILE A 129 8.81 10.42 13.32
CA ILE A 129 9.33 9.08 13.64
C ILE A 129 8.55 7.99 12.88
N LEU A 130 7.21 8.07 12.85
CA LEU A 130 6.37 7.14 12.09
C LEU A 130 6.72 7.17 10.60
N GLU A 131 6.92 8.36 10.04
CA GLU A 131 7.30 8.54 8.63
C GLU A 131 8.73 8.05 8.34
N LEU A 132 9.66 8.16 9.29
CA LEU A 132 11.01 7.62 9.16
C LEU A 132 11.04 6.09 9.26
N LEU A 133 10.17 5.49 10.07
CA LEU A 133 10.04 4.02 10.17
C LEU A 133 9.63 3.38 8.83
N VAL A 134 8.88 4.12 8.01
CA VAL A 134 8.53 3.70 6.64
C VAL A 134 9.75 3.60 5.72
N GLY A 135 10.81 4.36 5.99
CA GLY A 135 12.06 4.35 5.22
C GLY A 135 12.99 3.17 5.52
N VAL A 136 12.69 2.34 6.53
CA VAL A 136 13.52 1.19 6.89
C VAL A 136 13.43 0.12 5.79
N PRO A 137 14.56 -0.42 5.28
CA PRO A 137 14.54 -1.46 4.26
C PRO A 137 13.78 -2.72 4.72
N THR A 138 12.89 -3.23 3.88
CA THR A 138 12.04 -4.38 4.19
C THR A 138 12.83 -5.68 4.45
N VAL A 139 14.03 -5.79 3.87
CA VAL A 139 14.98 -6.89 4.14
C VAL A 139 15.33 -6.99 5.63
N VAL A 140 15.52 -5.85 6.31
CA VAL A 140 15.84 -5.81 7.74
C VAL A 140 14.68 -6.40 8.55
N PHE A 141 13.45 -6.05 8.19
CA PHE A 141 12.25 -6.65 8.79
C PHE A 141 12.13 -8.14 8.51
N GLY A 142 12.52 -8.62 7.32
CA GLY A 142 12.56 -10.04 6.99
C GLY A 142 13.47 -10.85 7.92
N TYR A 143 14.71 -10.38 8.11
CA TYR A 143 15.62 -11.01 9.06
C TYR A 143 15.15 -10.87 10.51
N PHE A 144 14.54 -9.74 10.88
CA PHE A 144 13.94 -9.57 12.20
C PHE A 144 12.80 -10.57 12.44
N ALA A 145 11.96 -10.82 11.42
CA ALA A 145 10.90 -11.82 11.49
C ALA A 145 11.45 -13.24 11.70
N LEU A 146 12.48 -13.61 10.94
CA LEU A 146 13.06 -14.95 10.97
C LEU A 146 13.93 -15.20 12.22
N LEU A 147 14.78 -14.26 12.59
CA LEU A 147 15.81 -14.45 13.63
C LEU A 147 15.37 -14.02 15.03
N PHE A 148 14.31 -13.21 15.15
CA PHE A 148 13.84 -12.70 16.44
C PHE A 148 12.38 -13.06 16.71
N VAL A 149 11.46 -12.64 15.83
CA VAL A 149 10.02 -12.83 16.08
C VAL A 149 9.62 -14.30 16.04
N THR A 150 10.11 -15.07 15.06
CA THR A 150 9.79 -16.50 14.97
C THR A 150 10.30 -17.31 16.17
N PRO A 151 11.58 -17.17 16.60
CA PRO A 151 12.04 -17.78 17.85
C PRO A 151 11.25 -17.36 19.09
N MET A 152 10.84 -16.08 19.16
CA MET A 152 9.97 -15.62 20.24
C MET A 152 8.60 -16.32 20.20
N LEU A 153 7.99 -16.47 19.03
CA LEU A 153 6.73 -17.22 18.87
C LEU A 153 6.90 -18.70 19.23
N GLN A 154 8.04 -19.31 18.91
CA GLN A 154 8.35 -20.70 19.24
C GLN A 154 8.38 -20.97 20.76
N THR A 155 8.61 -19.94 21.60
CA THR A 155 8.50 -20.09 23.06
C THR A 155 7.06 -20.40 23.52
N PHE A 156 6.06 -19.94 22.77
CA PHE A 156 4.64 -20.18 23.04
C PHE A 156 4.04 -21.26 22.12
N LEU A 157 4.64 -21.48 20.95
CA LEU A 157 4.24 -22.42 19.92
C LEU A 157 5.43 -23.33 19.54
N PRO A 158 5.79 -24.33 20.37
CA PRO A 158 7.03 -25.08 20.21
C PRO A 158 7.17 -25.83 18.87
N ASN A 159 6.04 -26.16 18.24
CA ASN A 159 5.99 -26.87 16.97
C ASN A 159 5.99 -25.93 15.74
N LEU A 160 6.15 -24.62 15.94
CA LEU A 160 6.15 -23.65 14.86
C LEU A 160 7.44 -23.81 14.02
N PRO A 161 7.34 -24.09 12.71
CA PRO A 161 8.51 -24.17 11.84
C PRO A 161 9.27 -22.83 11.76
N ALA A 162 10.57 -22.90 11.47
CA ALA A 162 11.39 -21.70 11.29
C ALA A 162 10.88 -20.79 10.17
N PHE A 163 10.35 -21.38 9.09
CA PHE A 163 9.64 -20.68 8.03
C PHE A 163 8.15 -20.89 8.20
N ASN A 164 7.43 -19.81 8.47
CA ASN A 164 5.98 -19.82 8.69
C ASN A 164 5.40 -18.49 8.22
N MET A 165 4.10 -18.43 7.93
CA MET A 165 3.45 -17.18 7.52
C MET A 165 3.13 -16.23 8.69
N LEU A 166 3.00 -16.75 9.91
CA LEU A 166 2.58 -16.01 11.10
C LEU A 166 3.59 -14.93 11.52
N GLY A 167 4.85 -15.30 11.70
CA GLY A 167 5.95 -14.42 12.08
C GLY A 167 6.12 -13.23 11.12
N PRO A 168 6.39 -13.46 9.83
CA PRO A 168 6.45 -12.38 8.84
C PRO A 168 5.13 -11.62 8.75
N GLY A 169 3.96 -12.26 8.78
CA GLY A 169 2.67 -11.57 8.77
C GLY A 169 2.55 -10.54 9.90
N ILE A 170 2.94 -10.89 11.14
CA ILE A 170 2.96 -9.97 12.27
C ILE A 170 3.93 -8.81 12.04
N VAL A 171 5.14 -9.09 11.54
CA VAL A 171 6.15 -8.06 11.28
C VAL A 171 5.71 -7.09 10.18
N ILE A 172 5.09 -7.59 9.12
CA ILE A 172 4.46 -6.75 8.08
C ILE A 172 3.38 -5.88 8.71
N GLY A 173 2.56 -6.45 9.59
CA GLY A 173 1.57 -5.71 10.36
C GLY A 173 2.20 -4.53 11.11
N ILE A 174 3.26 -4.78 11.89
CA ILE A 174 4.00 -3.75 12.64
C ILE A 174 4.57 -2.68 11.69
N MET A 175 5.14 -3.09 10.56
CA MET A 175 5.69 -2.17 9.55
C MET A 175 4.60 -1.30 8.90
N VAL A 176 3.37 -1.80 8.77
CA VAL A 176 2.24 -1.09 8.16
C VAL A 176 1.51 -0.17 9.16
N VAL A 177 1.67 -0.39 10.48
CA VAL A 177 1.07 0.47 11.53
C VAL A 177 1.36 1.97 11.31
N PRO A 178 2.62 2.42 11.11
CA PRO A 178 2.94 3.83 10.89
C PRO A 178 2.21 4.44 9.69
N TYR A 179 2.05 3.68 8.60
CA TYR A 179 1.32 4.11 7.42
C TYR A 179 -0.15 4.42 7.75
N ILE A 180 -0.84 3.47 8.40
CA ILE A 180 -2.25 3.66 8.78
C ILE A 180 -2.36 4.81 9.78
N ALA A 181 -1.50 4.85 10.80
CA ALA A 181 -1.54 5.85 11.84
C ALA A 181 -1.37 7.28 11.30
N SER A 182 -0.41 7.50 10.41
CA SER A 182 -0.14 8.81 9.83
C SER A 182 -1.27 9.27 8.88
N LEU A 183 -1.66 8.42 7.91
CA LEU A 183 -2.68 8.75 6.92
C LEU A 183 -4.07 8.94 7.54
N ALA A 184 -4.45 8.09 8.51
CA ALA A 184 -5.74 8.22 9.19
C ALA A 184 -5.75 9.43 10.14
N GLU A 185 -4.62 9.81 10.73
CA GLU A 185 -4.52 11.03 11.53
C GLU A 185 -4.70 12.29 10.68
N ASP A 186 -4.09 12.35 9.49
CA ASP A 186 -4.29 13.45 8.55
C ASP A 186 -5.76 13.59 8.14
N ALA A 187 -6.42 12.46 7.86
CA ALA A 187 -7.85 12.44 7.56
C ALA A 187 -8.70 12.98 8.74
N MET A 188 -8.40 12.57 9.97
CA MET A 188 -9.12 13.06 11.15
C MET A 188 -8.85 14.53 11.42
N ARG A 189 -7.65 15.05 11.15
CA ARG A 189 -7.33 16.48 11.32
C ARG A 189 -7.93 17.37 10.25
N ALA A 190 -8.23 16.84 9.07
CA ALA A 190 -8.96 17.55 8.04
C ALA A 190 -10.41 17.87 8.43
N VAL A 191 -10.96 17.19 9.45
CA VAL A 191 -12.28 17.52 10.00
C VAL A 191 -12.28 18.97 10.51
N PRO A 192 -13.28 19.81 10.18
CA PRO A 192 -13.39 21.18 10.69
C PRO A 192 -13.41 21.28 12.21
N MET A 193 -12.81 22.35 12.76
CA MET A 193 -12.82 22.61 14.21
C MET A 193 -14.24 22.89 14.74
N SER A 194 -15.11 23.49 13.93
CA SER A 194 -16.51 23.77 14.28
C SER A 194 -17.29 22.52 14.70
N MET A 195 -17.03 21.36 14.07
CA MET A 195 -17.66 20.10 14.48
C MET A 195 -17.17 19.61 15.85
N ARG A 196 -15.90 19.86 16.18
CA ARG A 196 -15.34 19.53 17.50
C ARG A 196 -15.91 20.44 18.58
N GLU A 197 -15.89 21.75 18.33
CA GLU A 197 -16.42 22.76 19.25
C GLU A 197 -17.93 22.55 19.49
N GLY A 198 -18.69 22.21 18.46
CA GLY A 198 -20.11 21.84 18.59
C GLY A 198 -20.32 20.61 19.48
N SER A 199 -19.48 19.58 19.33
CA SER A 199 -19.52 18.39 20.20
C SER A 199 -19.23 18.76 21.67
N TYR A 200 -18.21 19.60 21.91
CA TYR A 200 -17.87 20.05 23.26
C TYR A 200 -18.96 20.95 23.87
N ALA A 201 -19.61 21.79 23.07
CA ALA A 201 -20.73 22.64 23.52
C ALA A 201 -21.94 21.81 23.97
N MET A 202 -22.13 20.61 23.41
CA MET A 202 -23.14 19.64 23.85
C MET A 202 -22.73 18.84 25.10
N GLY A 203 -21.61 19.18 25.73
CA GLY A 203 -21.09 18.50 26.93
C GLY A 203 -20.37 17.18 26.66
N ALA A 204 -20.00 16.90 25.40
CA ALA A 204 -19.29 15.67 25.07
C ALA A 204 -17.84 15.69 25.58
N THR A 205 -17.34 14.55 26.01
CA THR A 205 -15.92 14.38 26.38
C THR A 205 -15.03 14.28 25.14
N ARG A 206 -13.71 14.51 25.28
CA ARG A 206 -12.73 14.31 24.19
C ARG A 206 -12.84 12.92 23.54
N PHE A 207 -13.09 11.89 24.34
CA PHE A 207 -13.28 10.53 23.84
C PHE A 207 -14.57 10.35 23.04
N GLN A 208 -15.67 10.96 23.49
CA GLN A 208 -16.93 10.94 22.75
C GLN A 208 -16.80 11.73 21.44
N THR A 209 -16.19 12.91 21.46
CA THR A 209 -15.92 13.71 20.26
C THR A 209 -15.05 12.93 19.26
N ALA A 210 -13.99 12.27 19.74
CA ALA A 210 -13.13 11.46 18.89
C ALA A 210 -13.92 10.35 18.19
N LEU A 211 -14.61 9.49 18.96
CA LEU A 211 -15.23 8.29 18.41
C LEU A 211 -16.58 8.52 17.71
N ARG A 212 -17.36 9.53 18.13
CA ARG A 212 -18.72 9.75 17.62
C ARG A 212 -18.83 10.89 16.63
N VAL A 213 -17.83 11.77 16.53
CA VAL A 213 -17.86 12.92 15.63
C VAL A 213 -16.70 12.86 14.65
N VAL A 214 -15.46 12.82 15.15
CA VAL A 214 -14.26 12.92 14.30
C VAL A 214 -14.02 11.65 13.49
N THR A 215 -14.00 10.47 14.12
CA THR A 215 -13.79 9.20 13.42
C THR A 215 -14.87 8.95 12.35
N PRO A 216 -16.18 9.15 12.62
CA PRO A 216 -17.23 9.01 11.60
C PRO A 216 -17.11 10.04 10.47
N ALA A 217 -16.80 11.30 10.79
CA ALA A 217 -16.61 12.34 9.77
C ALA A 217 -15.38 12.09 8.88
N ALA A 218 -14.36 11.40 9.39
CA ALA A 218 -13.13 11.09 8.67
C ALA A 218 -13.14 9.72 7.95
N VAL A 219 -14.26 8.99 7.95
CA VAL A 219 -14.34 7.61 7.43
C VAL A 219 -13.78 7.48 6.02
N SER A 220 -14.07 8.40 5.11
CA SER A 220 -13.55 8.32 3.74
C SER A 220 -12.02 8.36 3.66
N GLY A 221 -11.37 9.11 4.56
CA GLY A 221 -9.92 9.18 4.64
C GLY A 221 -9.31 7.99 5.40
N ILE A 222 -9.95 7.52 6.47
CA ILE A 222 -9.52 6.31 7.20
C ILE A 222 -9.60 5.07 6.29
N VAL A 223 -10.70 4.93 5.55
CA VAL A 223 -10.85 3.85 4.56
C VAL A 223 -9.78 3.95 3.47
N ALA A 224 -9.44 5.15 2.99
CA ALA A 224 -8.34 5.34 2.04
C ALA A 224 -6.99 4.89 2.62
N ALA A 225 -6.71 5.19 3.90
CA ALA A 225 -5.52 4.72 4.59
C ALA A 225 -5.46 3.18 4.66
N TYR A 226 -6.59 2.52 4.96
CA TYR A 226 -6.66 1.05 4.96
C TYR A 226 -6.44 0.44 3.59
N ILE A 227 -6.99 1.03 2.52
CA ILE A 227 -6.80 0.52 1.15
C ILE A 227 -5.33 0.58 0.73
N LEU A 228 -4.65 1.69 1.07
CA LEU A 228 -3.22 1.83 0.83
C LEU A 228 -2.41 0.81 1.65
N ALA A 229 -2.80 0.56 2.90
CA ALA A 229 -2.18 -0.44 3.76
C ALA A 229 -2.36 -1.87 3.23
N ILE A 230 -3.57 -2.23 2.76
CA ILE A 230 -3.84 -3.53 2.12
C ILE A 230 -2.96 -3.71 0.89
N SER A 231 -2.89 -2.68 0.03
CA SER A 231 -2.06 -2.70 -1.18
C SER A 231 -0.57 -2.90 -0.83
N ARG A 232 -0.11 -2.30 0.27
CA ARG A 232 1.27 -2.46 0.75
C ARG A 232 1.53 -3.85 1.31
N ALA A 233 0.61 -4.41 2.08
CA ALA A 233 0.75 -5.75 2.67
C ALA A 233 0.75 -6.86 1.60
N VAL A 234 -0.17 -6.78 0.62
CA VAL A 234 -0.23 -7.72 -0.50
C VAL A 234 1.00 -7.64 -1.40
N GLY A 235 1.54 -6.43 -1.57
CA GLY A 235 2.75 -6.18 -2.34
C GLY A 235 4.05 -6.34 -1.56
N GLU A 236 4.02 -6.88 -0.33
CA GLU A 236 5.25 -7.08 0.44
C GLU A 236 6.09 -8.17 -0.19
N THR A 237 7.39 -7.90 -0.39
CA THR A 237 8.29 -8.76 -1.17
C THR A 237 9.36 -9.41 -0.30
N MET A 238 10.16 -8.61 0.41
CA MET A 238 11.37 -9.12 1.04
C MET A 238 11.12 -9.76 2.40
N VAL A 239 10.13 -9.27 3.17
CA VAL A 239 9.81 -9.89 4.46
C VAL A 239 9.37 -11.34 4.26
N VAL A 240 8.47 -11.57 3.30
CA VAL A 240 7.94 -12.90 2.99
C VAL A 240 8.97 -13.78 2.28
N ALA A 241 9.78 -13.24 1.36
CA ALA A 241 10.82 -14.01 0.67
C ALA A 241 11.88 -14.58 1.65
N ILE A 242 12.16 -13.86 2.73
CA ILE A 242 13.17 -14.27 3.73
C ILE A 242 12.56 -15.17 4.80
N ALA A 243 11.34 -14.90 5.27
CA ALA A 243 10.82 -15.51 6.50
C ALA A 243 9.57 -16.40 6.32
N ALA A 244 8.78 -16.25 5.25
CA ALA A 244 7.55 -17.04 5.06
C ALA A 244 7.80 -18.44 4.49
N GLY A 245 8.95 -18.62 3.83
CA GLY A 245 9.33 -19.83 3.12
C GLY A 245 9.20 -19.69 1.61
N GLN A 246 9.83 -20.62 0.88
CA GLN A 246 9.85 -20.63 -0.58
C GLN A 246 9.06 -21.78 -1.19
N GLN A 247 8.49 -22.66 -0.36
CA GLN A 247 7.73 -23.80 -0.84
C GLN A 247 6.26 -23.40 -1.06
N PRO A 248 5.71 -23.53 -2.27
CA PRO A 248 4.34 -23.14 -2.57
C PRO A 248 3.38 -24.27 -2.16
N THR A 249 2.86 -24.19 -0.94
CA THR A 249 1.88 -25.12 -0.40
C THR A 249 0.49 -24.47 -0.39
N LEU A 250 -0.53 -25.21 -0.81
CA LEU A 250 -1.91 -24.72 -0.73
C LEU A 250 -2.43 -24.85 0.70
N THR A 251 -2.13 -23.85 1.53
CA THR A 251 -2.54 -23.80 2.93
C THR A 251 -2.95 -22.40 3.34
N PHE A 252 -4.00 -22.31 4.16
CA PHE A 252 -4.39 -21.07 4.85
C PHE A 252 -3.99 -21.10 6.32
N ASN A 253 -3.27 -22.14 6.75
CA ASN A 253 -2.78 -22.24 8.12
C ASN A 253 -1.57 -21.30 8.29
N PRO A 254 -1.68 -20.23 9.11
CA PRO A 254 -0.60 -19.27 9.28
C PRO A 254 0.66 -19.86 9.93
N MET A 255 0.52 -21.00 10.61
CA MET A 255 1.63 -21.67 11.28
C MET A 255 2.52 -22.46 10.31
N GLU A 256 2.07 -22.67 9.07
CA GLU A 256 2.84 -23.33 8.02
C GLU A 256 3.59 -22.32 7.16
N GLY A 257 4.69 -22.76 6.55
CA GLY A 257 5.42 -22.00 5.56
C GLY A 257 4.76 -22.12 4.19
N ALA A 258 4.66 -21.01 3.47
CA ALA A 258 4.15 -20.95 2.11
C ALA A 258 4.81 -19.81 1.33
N ALA A 259 5.09 -20.06 0.05
CA ALA A 259 5.57 -19.03 -0.86
C ALA A 259 4.43 -18.05 -1.22
N THR A 260 4.73 -16.76 -1.22
CA THR A 260 3.85 -15.72 -1.79
C THR A 260 4.18 -15.48 -3.25
N ILE A 261 3.28 -14.79 -3.97
CA ILE A 261 3.51 -14.41 -5.37
C ILE A 261 4.80 -13.59 -5.49
N THR A 262 4.99 -12.64 -4.58
CA THR A 262 6.16 -11.77 -4.54
C THR A 262 7.45 -12.51 -4.20
N ALA A 263 7.42 -13.46 -3.25
CA ALA A 263 8.56 -14.29 -2.91
C ALA A 263 8.99 -15.17 -4.09
N TYR A 264 8.02 -15.74 -4.81
CA TYR A 264 8.27 -16.51 -6.03
C TYR A 264 8.91 -15.65 -7.13
N ILE A 265 8.38 -14.44 -7.38
CA ILE A 265 8.97 -13.51 -8.36
C ILE A 265 10.44 -13.23 -8.02
N VAL A 266 10.75 -12.97 -6.75
CA VAL A 266 12.13 -12.73 -6.29
C VAL A 266 13.00 -13.96 -6.50
N GLN A 267 12.51 -15.15 -6.14
CA GLN A 267 13.23 -16.41 -6.29
C GLN A 267 13.68 -16.64 -7.74
N VAL A 268 12.75 -16.53 -8.70
CA VAL A 268 13.08 -16.80 -10.11
C VAL A 268 13.87 -15.66 -10.75
N ALA A 269 13.67 -14.41 -10.30
CA ALA A 269 14.43 -13.25 -10.78
C ALA A 269 15.93 -13.32 -10.45
N MET A 270 16.38 -14.24 -9.58
CA MET A 270 17.81 -14.47 -9.32
C MET A 270 18.57 -15.09 -10.51
N GLY A 271 17.86 -15.52 -11.57
CA GLY A 271 18.46 -15.92 -12.84
C GLY A 271 18.69 -17.43 -13.02
N ASP A 272 18.04 -18.26 -12.21
CA ASP A 272 18.19 -19.72 -12.26
C ASP A 272 17.54 -20.36 -13.51
N LEU A 273 16.71 -19.61 -14.24
CA LEU A 273 16.00 -20.08 -15.42
C LEU A 273 16.49 -19.41 -16.72
N PRO A 274 16.62 -20.18 -17.82
CA PRO A 274 16.91 -19.62 -19.14
C PRO A 274 15.82 -18.64 -19.58
N HIS A 275 16.24 -17.52 -20.17
CA HIS A 275 15.32 -16.56 -20.77
C HIS A 275 14.49 -17.22 -21.89
N GLY A 276 13.18 -16.97 -21.91
CA GLY A 276 12.26 -17.55 -22.88
C GLY A 276 11.79 -18.97 -22.54
N SER A 277 12.17 -19.53 -21.39
CA SER A 277 11.57 -20.76 -20.87
C SER A 277 10.17 -20.51 -20.31
N ILE A 278 9.31 -21.53 -20.29
CA ILE A 278 7.95 -21.44 -19.70
C ILE A 278 8.03 -21.05 -18.21
N GLY A 279 9.01 -21.59 -17.48
CA GLY A 279 9.25 -21.20 -16.09
C GLY A 279 9.61 -19.72 -15.93
N TYR A 280 10.41 -19.14 -16.83
CA TYR A 280 10.68 -17.70 -16.85
C TYR A 280 9.41 -16.88 -17.12
N GLN A 281 8.60 -17.29 -18.10
CA GLN A 281 7.36 -16.61 -18.45
C GLN A 281 6.31 -16.67 -17.33
N SER A 282 6.33 -17.72 -16.51
CA SER A 282 5.39 -17.87 -15.39
C SER A 282 5.52 -16.78 -14.31
N ILE A 283 6.67 -16.09 -14.23
CA ILE A 283 6.86 -14.90 -13.37
C ILE A 283 5.92 -13.77 -13.81
N PHE A 284 5.76 -13.55 -15.12
CA PHE A 284 4.90 -12.51 -15.66
C PHE A 284 3.43 -12.85 -15.43
N ALA A 285 3.05 -14.12 -15.57
CA ALA A 285 1.71 -14.59 -15.24
C ALA A 285 1.39 -14.38 -13.75
N ALA A 286 2.32 -14.74 -12.85
CA ALA A 286 2.18 -14.48 -11.42
C ALA A 286 2.11 -12.97 -11.10
N GLY A 287 2.95 -12.16 -11.76
CA GLY A 287 2.94 -10.70 -11.66
C GLY A 287 1.64 -10.07 -12.18
N LEU A 288 1.06 -10.61 -13.25
CA LEU A 288 -0.25 -10.21 -13.76
C LEU A 288 -1.34 -10.48 -12.73
N VAL A 289 -1.33 -11.64 -12.08
CA VAL A 289 -2.27 -11.97 -11.00
C VAL A 289 -2.12 -11.00 -9.82
N LEU A 290 -0.89 -10.72 -9.37
CA LEU A 290 -0.65 -9.73 -8.32
C LEU A 290 -1.16 -8.33 -8.70
N MET A 291 -0.93 -7.91 -9.94
CA MET A 291 -1.44 -6.64 -10.47
C MET A 291 -2.97 -6.62 -10.48
N LEU A 292 -3.62 -7.69 -10.94
CA LEU A 292 -5.09 -7.79 -10.94
C LEU A 292 -5.67 -7.81 -9.52
N MET A 293 -5.02 -8.51 -8.57
CA MET A 293 -5.42 -8.51 -7.16
C MET A 293 -5.31 -7.11 -6.56
N THR A 294 -4.17 -6.45 -6.73
CA THR A 294 -3.95 -5.10 -6.20
C THR A 294 -4.89 -4.07 -6.85
N LEU A 295 -5.15 -4.19 -8.16
CA LEU A 295 -6.14 -3.38 -8.85
C LEU A 295 -7.55 -3.63 -8.32
N ALA A 296 -7.94 -4.89 -8.11
CA ALA A 296 -9.25 -5.23 -7.56
C ALA A 296 -9.45 -4.64 -6.16
N PHE A 297 -8.47 -4.77 -5.26
CA PHE A 297 -8.53 -4.15 -3.93
C PHE A 297 -8.62 -2.62 -4.01
N ASN A 298 -7.87 -1.98 -4.92
CA ASN A 298 -7.93 -0.53 -5.11
C ASN A 298 -9.28 -0.07 -5.69
N LEU A 299 -9.87 -0.82 -6.63
CA LEU A 299 -11.18 -0.52 -7.20
C LEU A 299 -12.30 -0.66 -6.17
N ILE A 300 -12.31 -1.78 -5.42
CA ILE A 300 -13.26 -1.99 -4.30
C ILE A 300 -13.10 -0.88 -3.27
N GLY A 301 -11.85 -0.55 -2.95
CA GLY A 301 -11.53 0.53 -2.04
C GLY A 301 -12.04 1.89 -2.51
N HIS A 302 -11.80 2.23 -3.77
CA HIS A 302 -12.26 3.48 -4.38
C HIS A 302 -13.79 3.57 -4.39
N ALA A 303 -14.47 2.48 -4.76
CA ALA A 303 -15.93 2.39 -4.74
C ALA A 303 -16.48 2.60 -3.32
N THR A 304 -15.86 1.97 -2.33
CA THR A 304 -16.21 2.12 -0.91
C THR A 304 -16.01 3.57 -0.44
N ARG A 305 -14.87 4.19 -0.77
CA ARG A 305 -14.59 5.59 -0.44
C ARG A 305 -15.63 6.53 -1.04
N LYS A 306 -16.05 6.30 -2.28
CA LYS A 306 -17.04 7.14 -2.97
C LYS A 306 -18.40 7.12 -2.25
N LYS A 307 -18.80 5.99 -1.67
CA LYS A 307 -20.03 5.86 -0.88
C LYS A 307 -20.01 6.69 0.40
N PHE A 308 -18.86 6.76 1.08
CA PHE A 308 -18.69 7.53 2.32
C PHE A 308 -18.34 9.00 2.12
N ARG A 309 -18.11 9.43 0.87
CA ARG A 309 -17.95 10.85 0.52
C ARG A 309 -19.33 11.50 0.42
N GLU A 310 -20.11 11.44 1.49
CA GLU A 310 -21.28 12.30 1.63
C GLU A 310 -20.78 13.73 1.81
N SER A 311 -21.29 14.63 0.97
CA SER A 311 -20.93 16.04 0.93
C SER A 311 -21.24 16.70 2.27
N TYR A 312 -20.20 16.93 3.07
CA TYR A 312 -20.19 17.97 4.10
C TYR A 312 -19.67 19.28 3.48
#